data_AF-A0A1F9VES9-F1
#
_entry.id   AF-A0A1F9VES9-F1
#
_cell.length_a   1.000
_cell.length_b   1.000
_cell.length_c   1.000
_cell.angle_alpha   90.00
_cell.angle_beta   90.00
_cell.angle_gamma   90.00
#
_symmetry.space_group_name_H-M   'P 1'
#
loop_
_entity.id
_entity.type
_entity.pdbx_description
1 polymer ?
#
loop_
_entity_poly.entity_id
_entity_poly.type
_entity_poly.pdbx_seq_one_letter_code
_entity_poly.pdbx_strand_id
1 'polypeptide(L)'
;MAKVLGAAIGAGKAGLTAVSNVAGGVATGVLNIAYPEYVQNKFRIAQSQVELERGVWKTELAEDIFQIANRDLEDRLPALKSRSAMRGAVKLLGTVTGLDATSSEFADLRCWQTLPSQIRIARVPMPAGEHRVTIRYLDAAGAVVRSREATVALRRGRRTWLTDMTTD
;
A
#
# COMPACT_ATOMS: atom_id res chain seq x y z
N MET A 1 -3.91 45.11 18.24
CA MET A 1 -3.93 43.75 18.83
C MET A 1 -4.94 42.91 18.08
N ALA A 2 -4.51 42.06 17.15
CA ALA A 2 -5.41 41.17 16.42
C ALA A 2 -5.21 39.73 16.91
N LYS A 3 -6.23 39.20 17.57
CA LYS A 3 -6.29 37.87 18.14
C LYS A 3 -6.79 36.93 17.04
N VAL A 4 -5.93 36.08 16.48
CA VAL A 4 -6.36 35.01 15.56
C VAL A 4 -6.53 33.74 16.38
N LEU A 5 -7.79 33.31 16.51
CA LEU A 5 -8.23 32.16 17.28
C LEU A 5 -8.54 30.99 16.32
N GLY A 6 -7.97 29.82 16.62
CA GLY A 6 -8.57 28.52 16.31
C GLY A 6 -8.26 27.91 14.94
N ALA A 7 -7.16 27.17 14.84
CA ALA A 7 -7.03 26.08 13.86
C ALA A 7 -7.62 24.81 14.51
N ALA A 8 -8.82 24.40 14.09
CA ALA A 8 -9.37 23.11 14.50
C ALA A 8 -8.76 22.01 13.60
N ILE A 9 -7.86 21.21 14.18
CA ILE A 9 -7.23 20.07 13.51
C ILE A 9 -8.06 18.82 13.84
N GLY A 10 -9.01 18.49 12.98
CA GLY A 10 -9.75 17.23 13.02
C GLY A 10 -9.05 16.15 12.19
N ALA A 11 -8.71 15.03 12.82
CA ALA A 11 -8.17 13.86 12.13
C ALA A 11 -9.26 13.20 11.28
N GLY A 12 -9.01 13.07 9.97
CA GLY A 12 -9.92 12.46 9.00
C GLY A 12 -10.40 13.49 7.97
N LYS A 13 -9.75 13.52 6.80
CA LYS A 13 -9.94 14.49 5.70
C LYS A 13 -9.68 15.95 6.13
N ALA A 14 -8.40 16.33 6.19
CA ALA A 14 -8.00 17.71 6.47
C ALA A 14 -8.17 18.60 5.22
N GLY A 15 -9.39 19.05 4.96
CA GLY A 15 -9.61 20.27 4.18
C GLY A 15 -9.33 21.47 5.08
N LEU A 16 -8.37 22.33 4.70
CA LEU A 16 -8.11 23.57 5.43
C LEU A 16 -8.95 24.67 4.77
N THR A 17 -10.05 25.06 5.41
CA THR A 17 -10.86 26.20 4.97
C THR A 17 -10.24 27.47 5.55
N ALA A 18 -9.60 28.26 4.71
CA ALA A 18 -9.12 29.57 5.11
C ALA A 18 -10.12 30.63 4.66
N VAL A 19 -10.67 31.36 5.63
CA VAL A 19 -11.56 32.49 5.39
C VAL A 19 -10.75 33.75 5.69
N SER A 20 -10.48 34.55 4.66
CA SER A 20 -9.80 35.84 4.80
C SER A 20 -10.81 36.96 4.54
N ASN A 21 -10.97 37.87 5.51
CA ASN A 21 -11.70 39.12 5.32
C ASN A 21 -10.72 40.16 4.76
N VAL A 22 -10.74 40.35 3.44
CA VAL A 22 -10.10 41.49 2.79
C VAL A 22 -11.13 42.61 2.67
N ALA A 23 -10.70 43.86 2.92
CA ALA A 23 -11.55 45.03 2.84
C ALA A 23 -12.28 45.10 1.48
N GLY A 24 -13.57 44.77 1.47
CA GLY A 24 -14.44 44.83 0.28
C GLY A 24 -15.04 43.50 -0.20
N GLY A 25 -14.64 42.33 0.34
CA GLY A 25 -15.26 41.06 -0.07
C GLY A 25 -14.67 39.81 0.62
N VAL A 26 -15.52 38.81 0.86
CA VAL A 26 -15.12 37.53 1.48
C VAL A 26 -14.55 36.61 0.40
N ALA A 27 -13.22 36.47 0.35
CA ALA A 27 -12.59 35.47 -0.50
C ALA A 27 -12.54 34.13 0.27
N THR A 28 -13.35 33.17 -0.15
CA THR A 28 -13.40 31.83 0.46
C THR A 28 -12.57 30.87 -0.36
N GLY A 29 -11.37 30.53 0.14
CA GLY A 29 -10.48 29.58 -0.52
C GLY A 29 -10.53 28.22 0.17
N VAL A 30 -10.99 27.19 -0.55
CA VAL A 30 -10.89 25.80 -0.07
C VAL A 30 -9.54 25.21 -0.50
N LEU A 31 -8.73 24.80 0.48
CA LEU A 31 -7.49 24.08 0.26
C LEU A 31 -7.70 22.60 0.60
N ASN A 32 -7.81 21.78 -0.44
CA ASN A 32 -7.84 20.33 -0.31
C ASN A 32 -6.41 19.81 -0.39
N ILE A 33 -5.97 19.11 0.65
CA ILE A 33 -4.69 18.40 0.65
C ILE A 33 -5.00 16.92 0.92
N ALA A 34 -4.58 16.06 0.00
CA ALA A 34 -4.61 14.62 0.19
C ALA A 34 -3.20 14.09 0.43
N TYR A 35 -3.10 13.06 1.26
CA TYR A 35 -1.86 12.32 1.48
C TYR A 35 -2.10 10.83 1.18
N PRO A 36 -1.13 10.15 0.55
CA PRO A 36 -1.21 8.71 0.34
C PRO A 36 -1.08 7.96 1.67
N GLU A 37 -1.78 6.83 1.77
CA GLU A 37 -1.74 5.91 2.90
C GLU A 37 -1.79 4.47 2.38
N TYR A 38 -1.00 3.56 2.97
CA TYR A 38 -1.07 2.13 2.68
C TYR A 38 -1.98 1.43 3.69
N VAL A 39 -3.16 1.00 3.22
CA VAL A 39 -4.10 0.21 4.03
C VAL A 39 -3.94 -1.27 3.72
N GLN A 40 -3.59 -2.08 4.71
CA GLN A 40 -3.51 -3.53 4.57
C GLN A 40 -4.90 -4.17 4.70
N ASN A 41 -5.36 -4.85 3.66
CA ASN A 41 -6.52 -5.75 3.80
C ASN A 41 -6.11 -6.98 4.61
N LYS A 42 -7.02 -7.45 5.48
CA LYS A 42 -6.77 -8.65 6.30
C LYS A 42 -6.69 -9.88 5.39
N PHE A 43 -5.53 -10.53 5.37
CA PHE A 43 -5.38 -11.80 4.66
C PHE A 43 -6.01 -12.93 5.46
N ARG A 44 -6.79 -13.79 4.80
CA ARG A 44 -7.29 -15.03 5.42
C ARG A 44 -6.20 -16.10 5.39
N ILE A 45 -5.40 -16.15 4.32
CA ILE A 45 -4.22 -17.00 4.24
C ILE A 45 -3.04 -16.38 5.00
N ALA A 46 -2.53 -17.12 5.98
CA ALA A 46 -1.37 -16.73 6.79
C ALA A 46 -0.09 -17.50 6.40
N GLN A 47 -0.24 -18.74 5.93
CA GLN A 47 0.87 -19.63 5.63
C GLN A 47 0.60 -20.48 4.39
N SER A 48 1.66 -21.01 3.79
CA SER A 48 1.54 -22.02 2.75
C SER A 48 2.48 -23.18 3.01
N GLN A 49 2.08 -24.37 2.58
CA GLN A 49 2.88 -25.59 2.66
C GLN A 49 2.82 -26.29 1.32
N VAL A 50 3.95 -26.87 0.92
CA VAL A 50 4.08 -27.65 -0.30
C VAL A 50 4.09 -29.11 0.10
N GLU A 51 3.10 -29.85 -0.36
CA GLU A 51 2.99 -31.29 -0.19
C GLU A 51 3.38 -31.97 -1.50
N LEU A 52 4.30 -32.93 -1.40
CA LEU A 52 4.66 -33.81 -2.50
C LEU A 52 4.63 -35.26 -1.99
N GLU A 53 4.78 -36.22 -2.90
CA GLU A 53 4.72 -37.66 -2.59
C GLU A 53 5.64 -38.09 -1.44
N ARG A 54 6.73 -37.35 -1.21
CA ARG A 54 7.76 -37.67 -0.22
C ARG A 54 7.66 -36.88 1.10
N GLY A 55 6.70 -35.97 1.25
CA GLY A 55 6.54 -35.22 2.49
C GLY A 55 5.86 -33.86 2.35
N VAL A 56 5.89 -33.10 3.45
CA VAL A 56 5.34 -31.74 3.53
C VAL A 56 6.48 -30.77 3.87
N TRP A 57 6.63 -29.73 3.06
CA TRP A 57 7.61 -28.68 3.21
C TRP A 57 6.91 -27.35 3.49
N LYS A 58 7.25 -26.70 4.61
CA LYS A 58 6.68 -25.40 4.96
C LYS A 58 7.32 -24.30 4.11
N THR A 59 6.53 -23.31 3.68
CA THR A 59 7.10 -22.10 3.07
C THR A 59 7.57 -21.16 4.17
N GLU A 60 8.73 -20.57 3.95
CA GLU A 60 9.28 -19.54 4.83
C GLU A 60 8.96 -18.16 4.26
N LEU A 61 8.75 -17.19 5.15
CA LEU A 61 8.55 -15.79 4.76
C LEU A 61 9.91 -15.25 4.28
N ALA A 62 10.03 -14.99 2.98
CA ALA A 62 11.23 -14.43 2.41
C ALA A 62 11.25 -12.91 2.61
N GLU A 63 10.12 -12.25 2.37
CA GLU A 63 10.03 -10.79 2.45
C GLU A 63 8.59 -10.32 2.75
N ASP A 64 8.46 -9.30 3.59
CA ASP A 64 7.21 -8.59 3.85
C ASP A 64 7.25 -7.23 3.11
N ILE A 65 6.68 -7.23 1.91
CA ILE A 65 6.66 -6.07 1.01
C ILE A 65 5.82 -4.95 1.61
N PHE A 66 4.74 -5.28 2.31
CA PHE A 66 3.88 -4.27 2.93
C PHE A 66 4.65 -3.45 3.96
N GLN A 67 5.42 -4.11 4.83
CA GLN A 67 6.25 -3.41 5.81
C GLN A 67 7.29 -2.49 5.17
N ILE A 68 7.93 -2.95 4.09
CA ILE A 68 8.91 -2.16 3.35
C ILE A 68 8.25 -0.94 2.69
N ALA A 69 7.13 -1.14 2.01
CA ALA A 69 6.40 -0.07 1.34
C ALA A 69 5.86 0.95 2.35
N ASN A 70 5.30 0.50 3.47
CA ASN A 70 4.81 1.39 4.52
C ASN A 70 5.94 2.22 5.14
N ARG A 71 7.11 1.62 5.36
CA ARG A 71 8.28 2.34 5.87
C ARG A 71 8.81 3.38 4.89
N ASP A 72 8.97 3.03 3.60
CA ASP A 72 9.40 4.00 2.58
C ASP A 72 8.39 5.16 2.43
N LEU A 73 7.09 4.86 2.56
CA LEU A 73 6.07 5.91 2.58
C LEU A 73 6.23 6.82 3.79
N GLU A 74 6.34 6.25 5.00
CA GLU A 74 6.54 7.00 6.24
C GLU A 74 7.77 7.93 6.16
N ASP A 75 8.86 7.46 5.55
CA ASP A 75 10.08 8.26 5.34
C ASP A 75 9.87 9.43 4.36
N ARG A 76 9.00 9.25 3.35
CA ARG A 76 8.69 10.28 2.34
C ARG A 76 7.59 11.25 2.78
N LEU A 77 6.71 10.83 3.69
CA LEU A 77 5.57 11.62 4.14
C LEU A 77 5.93 13.03 4.65
N PRO A 78 7.01 13.25 5.45
CA PRO A 78 7.38 14.59 5.91
C PRO A 78 7.65 15.55 4.75
N ALA A 79 8.35 15.08 3.71
CA ALA A 79 8.66 15.88 2.52
C ALA A 79 7.40 16.15 1.67
N LEU A 80 6.49 15.17 1.55
CA LEU A 80 5.21 15.37 0.87
C LEU A 80 4.33 16.36 1.64
N LYS A 81 4.25 16.22 2.97
CA LYS A 81 3.52 17.13 3.86
C LYS A 81 4.03 18.56 3.78
N SER A 82 5.35 18.76 3.81
CA SER A 82 5.95 20.09 3.70
C SER A 82 5.68 20.75 2.36
N ARG A 83 5.78 20.00 1.25
CA ARG A 83 5.45 20.50 -0.09
C ARG A 83 3.98 20.89 -0.21
N SER A 84 3.07 20.09 0.32
CA SER A 84 1.64 20.42 0.32
C SER A 84 1.33 21.63 1.20
N ALA A 85 1.97 21.76 2.36
CA ALA A 85 1.84 22.94 3.22
C ALA A 85 2.35 24.21 2.51
N MET A 86 3.50 24.12 1.84
CA MET A 86 4.06 25.23 1.05
C MET A 86 3.13 25.63 -0.11
N ARG A 87 2.60 24.65 -0.85
CA ARG A 87 1.60 24.90 -1.91
C ARG A 87 0.35 25.58 -1.34
N GLY A 88 -0.09 25.16 -0.16
CA GLY A 88 -1.19 25.79 0.58
C GLY A 88 -0.92 27.25 0.93
N ALA A 89 0.25 27.55 1.48
CA ALA A 89 0.65 28.91 1.82
C ALA A 89 0.72 29.83 0.60
N VAL A 90 1.26 29.34 -0.52
CA VAL A 90 1.29 30.08 -1.79
C VAL A 90 -0.12 30.37 -2.31
N LYS A 91 -1.04 29.40 -2.22
CA LYS A 91 -2.44 29.60 -2.62
C LYS A 91 -3.12 30.70 -1.80
N LEU A 92 -2.92 30.69 -0.48
CA LEU A 92 -3.48 31.71 0.42
C LEU A 92 -2.96 33.10 0.11
N LEU A 93 -1.66 33.23 -0.16
CA LEU A 93 -1.06 34.52 -0.52
C LEU A 93 -1.58 35.04 -1.87
N GLY A 94 -1.75 34.16 -2.87
CA GLY A 94 -2.32 34.51 -4.18
C GLY A 94 -3.79 34.98 -4.09
N THR A 95 -4.59 34.34 -3.24
CA THR A 95 -5.97 34.78 -2.97
C THR A 95 -6.03 36.18 -2.35
N VAL A 96 -5.07 36.54 -1.49
CA VAL A 96 -4.98 37.89 -0.89
C VAL A 96 -4.62 38.96 -1.94
N THR A 97 -3.82 38.60 -2.96
CA THR A 97 -3.40 39.53 -4.02
C THR A 97 -4.33 39.58 -5.23
N GLY A 98 -5.47 38.87 -5.20
CA GLY A 98 -6.43 38.82 -6.30
C GLY A 98 -5.97 38.00 -7.51
N LEU A 99 -4.90 37.22 -7.36
CA LEU A 99 -4.44 36.24 -8.34
C LEU A 99 -5.13 34.90 -8.05
N ASP A 100 -6.23 34.63 -8.77
CA ASP A 100 -6.98 33.38 -8.70
C ASP A 100 -6.17 32.20 -9.26
N ALA A 101 -5.21 31.70 -8.47
CA ALA A 101 -4.48 30.46 -8.72
C ALA A 101 -5.30 29.23 -8.30
N THR A 102 -6.60 29.25 -8.56
CA THR A 102 -7.60 28.28 -8.07
C THR A 102 -7.62 27.02 -8.95
N SER A 103 -6.49 26.35 -9.10
CA SER A 103 -6.48 24.97 -9.59
C SER A 103 -6.61 24.04 -8.39
N SER A 104 -7.76 23.39 -8.24
CA SER A 104 -7.97 22.33 -7.24
C SER A 104 -7.29 21.06 -7.75
N GLU A 105 -6.29 20.59 -7.03
CA GLU A 105 -5.69 19.28 -7.27
C GLU A 105 -6.67 18.22 -6.74
N PHE A 106 -7.31 17.48 -7.63
CA PHE A 106 -8.00 16.25 -7.26
C PHE A 106 -6.94 15.17 -7.06
N ALA A 107 -6.92 14.58 -5.87
CA ALA A 107 -6.06 13.44 -5.59
C ALA A 107 -6.40 12.30 -6.55
N ASP A 108 -5.40 11.75 -7.23
CA ASP A 108 -5.58 10.51 -7.97
C ASP A 108 -5.83 9.39 -6.95
N LEU A 109 -7.05 8.87 -6.92
CA LEU A 109 -7.46 7.77 -6.05
C LEU A 109 -7.19 6.40 -6.67
N ARG A 110 -6.58 6.36 -7.86
CA ARG A 110 -6.23 5.10 -8.52
C ARG A 110 -4.94 4.57 -7.92
N CYS A 111 -4.98 3.34 -7.43
CA CYS A 111 -3.81 2.59 -7.01
C CYS A 111 -3.43 1.58 -8.11
N TRP A 112 -2.20 1.69 -8.63
CA TRP A 112 -1.61 0.72 -9.57
C TRP A 112 -0.63 -0.21 -8.87
N GLN A 113 -1.05 -0.78 -7.74
CA GLN A 113 -0.22 -1.72 -6.99
C GLN A 113 -0.68 -3.15 -7.28
N THR A 114 0.14 -3.89 -8.04
CA THR A 114 -0.04 -5.32 -8.33
C THR A 114 0.92 -6.20 -7.53
N LEU A 115 1.66 -5.61 -6.58
CA LEU A 115 2.65 -6.32 -5.78
C LEU A 115 1.98 -7.07 -4.63
N PRO A 116 2.34 -8.35 -4.40
CA PRO A 116 1.85 -9.11 -3.25
C PRO A 116 2.38 -8.49 -1.95
N SER A 117 1.60 -8.61 -0.87
CA SER A 117 1.98 -8.13 0.46
C SER A 117 3.14 -8.90 1.07
N GLN A 118 3.23 -10.20 0.80
CA GLN A 118 4.26 -11.08 1.31
C GLN A 118 4.75 -12.03 0.22
N ILE A 119 6.05 -12.29 0.23
CA ILE A 119 6.69 -13.28 -0.64
C ILE A 119 7.14 -14.43 0.24
N ARG A 120 6.66 -15.64 -0.08
CA ARG A 120 7.02 -16.88 0.63
C ARG A 120 7.67 -17.85 -0.31
N ILE A 121 8.74 -18.50 0.14
CA ILE A 121 9.55 -19.41 -0.69
C ILE A 121 9.76 -20.71 0.07
N ALA A 122 9.67 -21.83 -0.65
CA ALA A 122 10.18 -23.13 -0.21
C ALA A 122 11.15 -23.66 -1.27
N ARG A 123 12.26 -24.24 -0.82
CA ARG A 123 13.19 -24.97 -1.70
C ARG A 123 13.11 -26.45 -1.37
N VAL A 124 12.67 -27.25 -2.35
CA VAL A 124 12.51 -28.69 -2.17
C VAL A 124 13.48 -29.43 -3.10
N PRO A 125 14.46 -30.18 -2.57
CA PRO A 125 15.31 -31.03 -3.39
C PRO A 125 14.53 -32.26 -3.85
N MET A 126 14.41 -32.44 -5.16
CA MET A 126 13.70 -33.56 -5.77
C MET A 126 14.50 -34.25 -6.88
N PRO A 127 14.35 -35.57 -7.05
CA PRO A 127 14.95 -36.28 -8.16
C PRO A 127 14.33 -35.83 -9.50
N ALA A 128 15.05 -36.03 -10.60
CA ALA A 128 14.50 -35.81 -11.93
C ALA A 128 13.32 -36.76 -12.19
N GLY A 129 12.26 -36.26 -12.83
CA GLY A 129 11.00 -36.97 -13.01
C GLY A 129 9.80 -36.03 -13.05
N GLU A 130 8.63 -36.56 -13.35
CA GLU A 130 7.37 -35.84 -13.19
C GLU A 130 6.91 -35.96 -11.73
N HIS A 131 6.57 -34.82 -11.13
CA HIS A 131 6.09 -34.76 -9.75
C HIS A 131 4.79 -33.98 -9.68
N ARG A 132 3.83 -34.51 -8.94
CA ARG A 132 2.61 -33.78 -8.57
C ARG A 132 2.89 -32.97 -7.31
N VAL A 133 2.69 -31.67 -7.40
CA VAL A 133 2.92 -30.70 -6.33
C VAL A 133 1.58 -30.16 -5.87
N THR A 134 1.29 -30.30 -4.58
CA THR A 134 0.09 -29.75 -3.96
C THR A 134 0.49 -28.61 -3.05
N ILE A 135 0.09 -27.39 -3.39
CA ILE A 135 0.27 -26.21 -2.54
C ILE A 135 -0.99 -26.08 -1.68
N ARG A 136 -0.84 -26.18 -0.36
CA ARG A 136 -1.90 -25.93 0.62
C ARG A 136 -1.71 -24.55 1.24
N TYR A 137 -2.76 -23.74 1.19
CA TYR A 137 -2.85 -22.43 1.82
C TYR A 137 -3.58 -22.57 3.14
N LEU A 138 -2.96 -22.10 4.22
CA LEU A 138 -3.43 -22.26 5.59
C LEU A 138 -3.77 -20.90 6.21
N ASP A 139 -4.81 -20.87 7.02
CA ASP A 139 -5.11 -19.72 7.87
C ASP A 139 -4.18 -19.65 9.10
N ALA A 140 -4.39 -18.65 9.95
CA ALA A 140 -3.62 -18.47 11.19
C ALA A 140 -3.83 -19.61 12.21
N ALA A 141 -4.93 -20.36 12.13
CA ALA A 141 -5.22 -21.51 12.99
C ALA A 141 -4.64 -22.83 12.41
N GLY A 142 -4.09 -22.80 11.19
CA GLY A 142 -3.57 -23.98 10.49
C GLY A 142 -4.61 -24.75 9.70
N ALA A 143 -5.82 -24.23 9.52
CA ALA A 143 -6.84 -24.84 8.67
C ALA A 143 -6.59 -24.54 7.19
N VAL A 144 -6.86 -25.51 6.31
CA VAL A 144 -6.69 -25.34 4.86
C VAL A 144 -7.79 -24.46 4.31
N VAL A 145 -7.42 -23.28 3.81
CA VAL A 145 -8.32 -22.31 3.17
C VAL A 145 -8.49 -22.66 1.69
N ARG A 146 -7.40 -23.04 1.03
CA ARG A 146 -7.36 -23.35 -0.40
C ARG A 146 -6.23 -24.33 -0.69
N SER A 147 -6.40 -25.15 -1.73
CA SER A 147 -5.32 -25.96 -2.30
C SER A 147 -5.20 -25.70 -3.80
N ARG A 148 -3.97 -25.87 -4.32
CA ARG A 148 -3.68 -25.85 -5.74
C ARG A 148 -2.78 -27.00 -6.08
N GLU A 149 -3.12 -27.73 -7.12
CA GLU A 149 -2.30 -28.81 -7.64
C GLU A 149 -1.63 -28.38 -8.95
N ALA A 150 -0.38 -28.80 -9.12
CA ALA A 150 0.38 -28.59 -10.34
C ALA A 150 1.29 -29.79 -10.61
N THR A 151 1.34 -30.24 -11.85
CA THR A 151 2.32 -31.24 -12.28
C THR A 151 3.54 -30.54 -12.84
N VAL A 152 4.73 -30.92 -12.36
CA VAL A 152 5.99 -30.29 -12.76
C VAL A 152 6.99 -31.36 -13.19
N ALA A 153 7.48 -31.24 -14.42
CA ALA A 153 8.55 -32.10 -14.93
C ALA A 153 9.92 -31.52 -14.55
N LEU A 154 10.66 -32.25 -13.70
CA LEU A 154 12.00 -31.87 -13.25
C LEU A 154 13.06 -32.54 -14.12
N ARG A 155 13.97 -31.73 -14.68
CA ARG A 155 15.14 -32.21 -15.43
C ARG A 155 16.38 -32.17 -14.54
N ARG A 156 17.23 -33.19 -14.65
CA ARG A 156 18.49 -33.26 -13.91
C ARG A 156 19.35 -32.02 -14.20
N GLY A 157 19.86 -31.38 -13.14
CA GLY A 157 20.73 -30.20 -13.24
C GLY A 157 20.03 -28.88 -13.60
N ARG A 158 18.70 -28.86 -13.77
CA ARG A 158 17.92 -27.63 -14.03
C ARG A 158 17.11 -27.27 -12.79
N ARG A 159 17.09 -25.96 -12.44
CA ARG A 159 16.16 -25.44 -11.42
C ARG A 159 14.83 -25.09 -12.07
N THR A 160 13.75 -25.62 -11.52
CA THR A 160 12.37 -25.32 -11.94
C THR A 160 11.70 -24.48 -10.88
N TRP A 161 10.92 -23.48 -11.30
CA TRP A 161 10.21 -22.58 -10.40
C TRP A 161 8.70 -22.76 -10.61
N LEU A 162 7.98 -22.86 -9.50
CA LEU A 162 6.52 -22.85 -9.49
C LEU A 162 6.11 -21.61 -8.69
N THR A 163 5.43 -20.69 -9.36
CA THR A 163 4.91 -19.47 -8.75
C THR A 163 3.40 -19.56 -8.73
N ASP A 164 2.80 -19.15 -7.62
CA ASP A 164 1.36 -18.98 -7.51
C ASP A 164 1.08 -17.69 -6.74
N MET A 165 0.12 -16.91 -7.23
CA MET A 165 -0.30 -15.68 -6.59
C MET A 165 -1.71 -15.90 -6.08
N THR A 166 -1.91 -15.65 -4.78
CA THR A 166 -3.25 -15.72 -4.19
C THR A 166 -3.80 -14.32 -4.01
N THR A 167 -4.97 -14.10 -4.57
CA THR A 167 -5.83 -12.94 -4.30
C THR A 167 -6.89 -13.43 -3.32
N ASP A 168 -6.70 -13.15 -2.04
CA ASP A 168 -7.72 -13.31 -1.00
C ASP A 168 -8.47 -12.00 -0.77
#